data_AF-A0A2S4YDA9-F1
#
_entry.id   AF-A0A2S4YDA9-F1
#
_cell.length_a   1.000
_cell.length_b   1.000
_cell.length_c   1.000
_cell.angle_alpha   90.00
_cell.angle_beta   90.00
_cell.angle_gamma   90.00
#
_symmetry.space_group_name_H-M   'P 1'
#
loop_
_entity.id
_entity.type
_entity.pdbx_description
1 polymer ?
#
loop_
_entity_poly.entity_id
_entity_poly.type
_entity_poly.pdbx_seq_one_letter_code
_entity_poly.pdbx_strand_id
1 'polypeptide(L)'
;MALFDLPLDELRKYRSASAEPADFDAFWTKTLQEAREHDLGARFEPVETGLRTVQVYDVTFAGFGGHPVKGWLTVPVSVEGPLPTVVEFVGYGGGRALPHEHLLWASAGFAHFVMDTRGQGSGWGGGETPDPVGSAPSFPGFMTRGIEDPESYYYRRVFTDAVRAVEAARAHPLTDASRTAAVGGSQGGGITIAVGGLVPDLVAVAPDVPFLCDFPRATTITDRHPYREIGSYLKTHRGRTEQVMRTLSYFDGVHFAARGRAPALFSAALEDQTCPPSTVFAAFNAWAHEEKTIEVYDFNDHEGGGAHQQGVKLRWLPSRF
;
A
#
# COMPACT_ATOMS: atom_id res chain seq x y z
N MET A 1 22.63 -8.77 10.21
CA MET A 1 22.14 -9.18 11.55
C MET A 1 21.82 -10.68 11.50
N ALA A 2 21.62 -11.38 12.61
CA ALA A 2 21.23 -12.79 12.50
C ALA A 2 19.74 -12.92 12.17
N LEU A 3 19.34 -13.97 11.43
CA LEU A 3 17.94 -14.38 11.26
C LEU A 3 17.27 -14.49 12.64
N PHE A 4 16.16 -13.78 12.84
CA PHE A 4 15.46 -13.69 14.14
C PHE A 4 14.05 -14.31 14.12
N ASP A 5 13.51 -14.54 12.94
CA ASP A 5 12.18 -15.08 12.70
C ASP A 5 12.25 -16.58 12.35
N LEU A 6 11.14 -17.18 11.89
CA LEU A 6 11.10 -18.59 11.50
C LEU A 6 12.11 -18.91 10.37
N PRO A 7 12.68 -20.12 10.35
CA PRO A 7 13.43 -20.62 9.20
C PRO A 7 12.60 -20.56 7.90
N LEU A 8 13.27 -20.40 6.76
CA LEU A 8 12.60 -20.20 5.46
C LEU A 8 11.62 -21.31 5.07
N ASP A 9 11.93 -22.57 5.40
CA ASP A 9 11.05 -23.71 5.12
C ASP A 9 9.77 -23.71 5.97
N GLU A 10 9.84 -23.15 7.19
CA GLU A 10 8.67 -22.88 8.04
C GLU A 10 7.89 -21.66 7.54
N LEU A 11 8.56 -20.58 7.14
CA LEU A 11 7.94 -19.38 6.56
C LEU A 11 7.05 -19.71 5.34
N ARG A 12 7.55 -20.58 4.45
CA ARG A 12 6.78 -21.03 3.26
C ARG A 12 5.47 -21.77 3.63
N LYS A 13 5.37 -22.33 4.83
CA LYS A 13 4.19 -23.05 5.33
C LYS A 13 3.38 -22.24 6.33
N TYR A 14 3.92 -21.13 6.83
CA TYR A 14 3.29 -20.33 7.86
C TYR A 14 1.91 -19.82 7.43
N ARG A 15 0.95 -19.85 8.36
CA ARG A 15 -0.39 -19.29 8.21
C ARG A 15 -0.67 -18.45 9.45
N SER A 16 -1.11 -17.21 9.24
CA SER A 16 -1.44 -16.30 10.34
C SER A 16 -2.59 -16.86 11.18
N ALA A 17 -2.55 -16.54 12.48
CA ALA A 17 -3.63 -16.81 13.42
C ALA A 17 -4.62 -15.63 13.56
N SER A 18 -4.48 -14.58 12.73
CA SER A 18 -5.37 -13.42 12.74
C SER A 18 -6.80 -13.86 12.41
N ALA A 19 -7.74 -13.49 13.29
CA ALA A 19 -9.14 -13.87 13.15
C ALA A 19 -9.87 -12.83 12.30
N GLU A 20 -10.43 -13.29 11.18
CA GLU A 20 -11.18 -12.42 10.28
C GLU A 20 -12.52 -11.97 10.91
N PRO A 21 -12.86 -10.67 10.84
CA PRO A 21 -14.19 -10.20 11.18
C PRO A 21 -15.27 -10.82 10.29
N ALA A 22 -16.35 -11.34 10.89
CA ALA A 22 -17.46 -11.93 10.14
C ALA A 22 -18.14 -10.96 9.15
N ASP A 23 -18.03 -9.65 9.39
CA ASP A 23 -18.57 -8.56 8.59
C ASP A 23 -17.49 -7.82 7.77
N PHE A 24 -16.29 -8.39 7.59
CA PHE A 24 -15.17 -7.76 6.86
C PHE A 24 -15.59 -7.25 5.47
N ASP A 25 -16.22 -8.11 4.66
CA ASP A 25 -16.68 -7.75 3.31
C ASP A 25 -17.76 -6.68 3.33
N ALA A 26 -18.69 -6.76 4.28
CA ALA A 26 -19.76 -5.79 4.42
C ALA A 26 -19.20 -4.40 4.79
N PHE A 27 -18.23 -4.35 5.70
CA PHE A 27 -17.55 -3.14 6.12
C PHE A 27 -16.86 -2.42 4.96
N TRP A 28 -16.08 -3.16 4.15
CA TRP A 28 -15.37 -2.57 3.01
C TRP A 28 -16.29 -2.22 1.86
N THR A 29 -17.31 -3.05 1.58
CA THR A 29 -18.33 -2.75 0.56
C THR A 29 -19.05 -1.44 0.90
N LYS A 30 -19.52 -1.30 2.15
CA LYS A 30 -20.15 -0.06 2.65
C LYS A 30 -19.20 1.13 2.50
N THR A 31 -17.96 1.00 2.99
CA THR A 31 -16.96 2.07 2.96
C THR A 31 -16.69 2.58 1.53
N LEU A 32 -16.55 1.68 0.56
CA LEU A 32 -16.32 2.06 -0.84
C LEU A 32 -17.57 2.59 -1.54
N GLN A 33 -18.76 2.15 -1.14
CA GLN A 33 -20.02 2.73 -1.63
C GLN A 33 -20.16 4.19 -1.17
N GLU A 34 -19.99 4.45 0.13
CA GLU A 34 -20.01 5.80 0.72
C GLU A 34 -18.99 6.72 0.02
N ALA A 35 -17.77 6.24 -0.22
CA ALA A 35 -16.75 7.03 -0.92
C ALA A 35 -17.14 7.41 -2.36
N ARG A 36 -17.91 6.55 -3.05
CA ARG A 36 -18.36 6.75 -4.43
C ARG A 36 -19.62 7.62 -4.54
N GLU A 37 -20.25 7.97 -3.43
CA GLU A 37 -21.30 9.02 -3.40
C GLU A 37 -20.72 10.40 -3.73
N HIS A 38 -19.42 10.58 -3.51
CA HIS A 38 -18.69 11.77 -3.91
C HIS A 38 -18.14 11.61 -5.33
N ASP A 39 -18.37 12.62 -6.18
CA ASP A 39 -17.76 12.67 -7.51
C ASP A 39 -16.23 12.61 -7.38
N LEU A 40 -15.59 11.82 -8.24
CA LEU A 40 -14.15 11.61 -8.21
C LEU A 40 -13.39 12.91 -8.47
N GLY A 41 -13.94 13.79 -9.32
CA GLY A 41 -13.42 15.14 -9.54
C GLY A 41 -11.92 15.17 -9.88
N ALA A 42 -11.40 14.14 -10.55
CA ALA A 42 -9.97 13.99 -10.82
C ALA A 42 -9.49 15.10 -11.78
N ARG A 43 -8.50 15.87 -11.34
CA ARG A 43 -7.86 16.95 -12.09
C ARG A 43 -6.38 16.66 -12.26
N PHE A 44 -5.86 16.98 -13.45
CA PHE A 44 -4.48 16.73 -13.87
C PHE A 44 -3.90 18.02 -14.43
N GLU A 45 -3.06 18.68 -13.65
CA GLU A 45 -2.48 19.98 -14.00
C GLU A 45 -1.01 19.79 -14.39
N PRO A 46 -0.60 20.11 -15.63
CA PRO A 46 0.80 19.96 -16.04
C PRO A 46 1.74 20.77 -15.15
N VAL A 47 2.88 20.18 -14.76
CA VAL A 47 3.93 20.84 -13.98
C VAL A 47 5.21 20.95 -14.78
N GLU A 48 5.83 22.13 -14.76
CA GLU A 48 7.14 22.35 -15.35
C GLU A 48 8.23 21.77 -14.44
N THR A 49 8.94 20.75 -14.92
CA THR A 49 9.99 20.05 -14.15
C THR A 49 11.38 20.16 -14.77
N GLY A 50 11.49 20.66 -16.00
CA GLY A 50 12.71 20.63 -16.81
C GLY A 50 13.05 19.26 -17.42
N LEU A 51 12.24 18.22 -17.15
CA LEU A 51 12.38 16.90 -17.76
C LEU A 51 11.96 16.95 -19.23
N ARG A 52 12.69 16.20 -20.08
CA ARG A 52 12.48 16.21 -21.54
C ARG A 52 11.82 14.96 -22.09
N THR A 53 11.91 13.85 -21.37
CA THR A 53 11.45 12.53 -21.80
C THR A 53 10.10 12.15 -21.20
N VAL A 54 9.62 12.91 -20.21
CA VAL A 54 8.35 12.68 -19.52
C VAL A 54 7.61 14.00 -19.31
N GLN A 55 6.28 13.91 -19.24
CA GLN A 55 5.38 14.94 -18.76
C GLN A 55 4.86 14.55 -17.39
N VAL A 56 4.80 15.52 -16.47
CA VAL A 56 4.33 15.31 -15.10
C VAL A 56 3.09 16.18 -14.86
N TYR A 57 2.08 15.60 -14.23
CA TYR A 57 0.85 16.28 -13.84
C TYR A 57 0.70 16.23 -12.32
N ASP A 58 0.41 17.40 -11.71
CA ASP A 58 -0.15 17.48 -10.38
C ASP A 58 -1.58 16.93 -10.39
N VAL A 59 -1.81 15.88 -9.60
CA VAL A 59 -3.11 15.24 -9.50
C VAL A 59 -3.83 15.71 -8.24
N THR A 60 -5.13 15.96 -8.37
CA THR A 60 -6.05 16.05 -7.22
C THR A 60 -7.29 15.23 -7.52
N PHE A 61 -7.72 14.37 -6.59
CA PHE A 61 -8.96 13.59 -6.70
C PHE A 61 -9.67 13.48 -5.35
N ALA A 62 -10.95 13.13 -5.36
CA ALA A 62 -11.75 12.93 -4.16
C ALA A 62 -11.57 11.51 -3.60
N GLY A 63 -10.93 11.41 -2.44
CA GLY A 63 -10.75 10.19 -1.67
C GLY A 63 -11.87 9.96 -0.63
N PHE A 64 -11.52 9.41 0.53
CA PHE A 64 -12.45 9.18 1.64
C PHE A 64 -13.19 10.47 2.05
N GLY A 65 -14.52 10.39 2.14
CA GLY A 65 -15.38 11.52 2.51
C GLY A 65 -15.37 12.68 1.51
N GLY A 66 -14.93 12.44 0.28
CA GLY A 66 -14.77 13.48 -0.75
C GLY A 66 -13.56 14.40 -0.51
N HIS A 67 -12.67 14.07 0.44
CA HIS A 67 -11.51 14.90 0.73
C HIS A 67 -10.51 14.90 -0.42
N PRO A 68 -9.86 16.04 -0.72
CA PRO A 68 -8.88 16.12 -1.78
C PRO A 68 -7.61 15.35 -1.43
N VAL A 69 -7.21 14.43 -2.30
CA VAL A 69 -5.97 13.66 -2.22
C VAL A 69 -5.07 14.06 -3.38
N LYS A 70 -3.79 14.30 -3.08
CA LYS A 70 -2.78 14.70 -4.07
C LYS A 70 -2.08 13.48 -4.66
N GLY A 71 -1.45 13.66 -5.81
CA GLY A 71 -0.61 12.65 -6.42
C GLY A 71 0.20 13.20 -7.58
N TRP A 72 1.01 12.35 -8.19
CA TRP A 72 1.70 12.65 -9.45
C TRP A 72 1.25 11.67 -10.50
N LEU A 73 0.97 12.14 -11.72
CA LEU A 73 0.90 11.30 -12.90
C LEU A 73 2.09 11.65 -13.80
N THR A 74 2.98 10.69 -14.03
CA THR A 74 4.13 10.84 -14.93
C THR A 74 3.94 9.95 -16.14
N VAL A 75 4.00 10.52 -17.34
CA VAL A 75 3.86 9.80 -18.61
C VAL A 75 5.01 10.13 -19.55
N PRO A 76 5.51 9.17 -20.34
CA PRO A 76 6.48 9.47 -21.41
C PRO A 76 5.90 10.40 -22.49
N VAL A 77 6.73 11.30 -23.04
CA VAL A 77 6.28 12.33 -24.02
C VAL A 77 5.97 11.76 -25.41
N SER A 78 6.55 10.61 -25.76
CA SER A 78 6.45 10.02 -27.10
C SER A 78 5.66 8.73 -27.03
N VAL A 79 4.33 8.84 -26.95
CA VAL A 79 3.44 7.66 -26.90
C VAL A 79 2.30 7.74 -27.90
N GLU A 80 2.01 6.58 -28.49
CA GLU A 80 0.84 6.35 -29.31
C GLU A 80 -0.18 5.55 -28.49
N GLY A 81 -1.28 6.22 -28.12
CA GLY A 81 -2.43 5.59 -27.46
C GLY A 81 -2.33 5.47 -25.93
N PRO A 82 -3.38 4.90 -25.30
CA PRO A 82 -3.46 4.74 -23.85
C PRO A 82 -2.38 3.78 -23.32
N LEU A 83 -1.71 4.18 -22.23
CA LEU A 83 -0.59 3.46 -21.65
C LEU A 83 -1.03 2.43 -20.61
N PRO A 84 -0.32 1.29 -20.52
CA PRO A 84 -0.40 0.47 -19.32
C PRO A 84 0.03 1.32 -18.12
N THR A 85 -0.67 1.19 -17.00
CA THR A 85 -0.58 2.10 -15.86
C THR A 85 -0.11 1.36 -14.61
N VAL A 86 0.88 1.94 -13.93
CA VAL A 86 1.36 1.50 -12.62
C VAL A 86 0.93 2.53 -11.59
N VAL A 87 0.14 2.10 -10.60
CA VAL A 87 -0.24 2.90 -9.43
C VAL A 87 0.66 2.51 -8.26
N GLU A 88 1.39 3.48 -7.71
CA GLU A 88 2.36 3.29 -6.65
C GLU A 88 1.92 3.95 -5.34
N PHE A 89 2.07 3.20 -4.25
CA PHE A 89 1.76 3.63 -2.88
C PHE A 89 3.01 3.77 -2.03
N VAL A 90 3.00 4.77 -1.14
CA VAL A 90 4.19 5.24 -0.44
C VAL A 90 4.37 4.61 0.95
N GLY A 91 5.63 4.39 1.33
CA GLY A 91 6.04 3.89 2.64
C GLY A 91 5.73 4.85 3.80
N TYR A 92 5.82 4.35 5.03
CA TYR A 92 5.41 5.08 6.25
C TYR A 92 6.24 6.34 6.48
N GLY A 93 5.57 7.45 6.83
CA GLY A 93 6.16 8.78 6.99
C GLY A 93 6.47 9.50 5.67
N GLY A 94 6.33 8.80 4.55
CA GLY A 94 6.58 9.29 3.20
C GLY A 94 5.42 10.09 2.61
N GLY A 95 5.67 10.80 1.51
CA GLY A 95 4.67 11.48 0.69
C GLY A 95 4.98 11.32 -0.79
N ARG A 96 4.25 12.04 -1.64
CA ARG A 96 4.40 11.97 -3.11
C ARG A 96 5.75 12.44 -3.66
N ALA A 97 6.59 13.08 -2.85
CA ALA A 97 7.90 13.62 -3.21
C ALA A 97 7.84 14.72 -4.27
N LEU A 98 9.01 15.14 -4.76
CA LEU A 98 9.07 16.15 -5.81
C LEU A 98 8.67 15.56 -7.17
N PRO A 99 8.11 16.37 -8.08
CA PRO A 99 7.56 15.90 -9.35
C PRO A 99 8.59 15.25 -10.29
N HIS A 100 9.90 15.39 -10.04
CA HIS A 100 10.95 14.82 -10.88
C HIS A 100 11.54 13.50 -10.37
N GLU A 101 11.12 13.00 -9.21
CA GLU A 101 11.76 11.85 -8.55
C GLU A 101 11.31 10.49 -9.09
N HIS A 102 10.13 10.43 -9.73
CA HIS A 102 9.43 9.17 -10.05
C HIS A 102 9.54 8.75 -11.51
N LEU A 103 10.75 8.47 -11.98
CA LEU A 103 11.03 8.31 -13.42
C LEU A 103 10.98 6.87 -13.92
N LEU A 104 11.09 5.86 -13.04
CA LEU A 104 11.36 4.47 -13.44
C LEU A 104 10.31 3.91 -14.41
N TRP A 105 9.04 3.92 -14.00
CA TRP A 105 7.95 3.32 -14.77
C TRP A 105 7.65 4.08 -16.06
N ALA A 106 7.68 5.42 -16.02
CA ALA A 106 7.54 6.24 -17.22
C ALA A 106 8.67 6.00 -18.24
N SER A 107 9.91 5.84 -17.75
CA SER A 107 11.04 5.47 -18.61
C SER A 107 10.93 4.06 -19.19
N ALA A 108 10.14 3.19 -18.56
CA ALA A 108 9.85 1.84 -19.04
C ALA A 108 8.58 1.75 -19.91
N GLY A 109 7.95 2.89 -20.25
CA GLY A 109 6.80 2.94 -21.15
C GLY A 109 5.42 2.85 -20.45
N PHE A 110 5.37 3.01 -19.13
CA PHE A 110 4.11 3.02 -18.37
C PHE A 110 3.64 4.44 -18.05
N ALA A 111 2.34 4.63 -17.87
CA ALA A 111 1.87 5.74 -17.06
C ALA A 111 2.14 5.42 -15.58
N HIS A 112 2.75 6.34 -14.85
CA HIS A 112 3.09 6.14 -13.44
C HIS A 112 2.29 7.10 -12.57
N PHE A 113 1.39 6.55 -11.75
CA PHE A 113 0.59 7.31 -10.81
C PHE A 113 1.08 7.07 -9.39
N VAL A 114 1.58 8.10 -8.71
CA VAL A 114 1.99 8.03 -7.30
C VAL A 114 0.92 8.72 -6.45
N MET A 115 0.31 7.97 -5.54
CA MET A 115 -0.65 8.55 -4.59
C MET A 115 0.09 9.14 -3.38
N ASP A 116 -0.19 10.40 -3.04
CA ASP A 116 0.28 10.99 -1.79
C ASP A 116 -0.45 10.38 -0.58
N THR A 117 0.16 10.43 0.60
CA THR A 117 -0.38 9.77 1.79
C THR A 117 -0.93 10.78 2.80
N ARG A 118 -2.25 10.78 3.01
CA ARG A 118 -2.96 11.74 3.87
C ARG A 118 -2.31 11.94 5.24
N GLY A 119 -2.00 13.18 5.57
CA GLY A 119 -1.43 13.59 6.84
C GLY A 119 0.01 13.14 7.10
N GLN A 120 0.66 12.43 6.17
CA GLN A 120 2.07 12.01 6.24
C GLN A 120 2.97 12.94 5.41
N GLY A 121 4.07 12.44 4.85
CA GLY A 121 4.97 13.23 4.02
C GLY A 121 5.87 14.20 4.79
N SER A 122 6.12 13.91 6.07
CA SER A 122 6.98 14.73 6.95
C SER A 122 8.13 13.94 7.57
N GLY A 123 8.23 12.63 7.32
CA GLY A 123 9.39 11.82 7.68
C GLY A 123 10.43 11.78 6.55
N TRP A 124 9.97 11.59 5.31
CA TRP A 124 10.78 11.61 4.10
C TRP A 124 9.91 11.90 2.88
N GLY A 125 10.52 12.28 1.75
CA GLY A 125 9.84 12.37 0.46
C GLY A 125 8.59 13.25 0.41
N GLY A 126 8.43 14.29 1.23
CA GLY A 126 7.43 15.39 1.12
C GLY A 126 5.98 15.06 0.70
N GLY A 127 4.99 15.43 1.52
CA GLY A 127 3.56 15.28 1.19
C GLY A 127 2.77 16.58 1.32
N GLU A 128 1.64 16.65 0.63
CA GLU A 128 0.76 17.83 0.53
C GLU A 128 -0.72 17.52 0.80
N THR A 129 -1.06 16.25 1.03
CA THR A 129 -2.41 15.82 1.36
C THR A 129 -2.66 15.89 2.88
N PRO A 130 -3.60 16.71 3.38
CA PRO A 130 -3.97 16.71 4.79
C PRO A 130 -4.86 15.50 5.16
N ASP A 131 -4.92 15.15 6.45
CA ASP A 131 -6.00 14.30 7.00
C ASP A 131 -6.92 15.16 7.90
N PRO A 132 -8.06 15.67 7.39
CA PRO A 132 -8.87 16.66 8.10
C PRO A 132 -9.78 16.07 9.19
N VAL A 133 -9.86 14.73 9.30
CA VAL A 133 -10.77 14.04 10.24
C VAL A 133 -10.27 14.11 11.68
N GLY A 134 -8.95 14.18 11.88
CA GLY A 134 -8.33 14.08 13.20
C GLY A 134 -8.41 12.67 13.80
N SER A 135 -8.20 12.56 15.10
CA SER A 135 -8.38 11.31 15.85
C SER A 135 -8.65 11.56 17.33
N ALA A 136 -9.23 10.55 18.00
CA ALA A 136 -9.17 10.41 19.46
C ALA A 136 -7.69 10.32 19.96
N PRO A 137 -7.44 10.34 21.28
CA PRO A 137 -6.08 10.19 21.82
C PRO A 137 -5.35 8.98 21.22
N SER A 138 -4.12 9.21 20.78
CA SER A 138 -3.28 8.24 20.09
C SER A 138 -1.83 8.37 20.56
N PHE A 139 -1.03 7.32 20.34
CA PHE A 139 0.42 7.40 20.45
C PHE A 139 0.99 8.16 19.23
N PRO A 140 2.08 8.94 19.37
CA PRO A 140 2.68 9.65 18.25
C PRO A 140 2.93 8.76 17.02
N GLY A 141 2.47 9.22 15.86
CA GLY A 141 2.44 8.46 14.62
C GLY A 141 1.01 8.33 14.08
N PHE A 142 0.78 7.29 13.28
CA PHE A 142 -0.47 7.03 12.55
C PHE A 142 -1.08 5.68 12.90
N MET A 143 -0.30 4.74 13.44
CA MET A 143 -0.75 3.37 13.70
C MET A 143 -1.88 3.28 14.72
N THR A 144 -2.02 4.29 15.58
CA THR A 144 -2.97 4.27 16.71
C THR A 144 -4.06 5.35 16.62
N ARG A 145 -4.11 6.10 15.50
CA ARG A 145 -5.14 7.11 15.25
C ARG A 145 -6.49 6.45 14.98
N GLY A 146 -7.41 6.55 15.93
CA GLY A 146 -8.75 5.94 15.83
C GLY A 146 -8.75 4.42 15.99
N ILE A 147 -7.73 3.83 16.62
CA ILE A 147 -7.53 2.37 16.70
C ILE A 147 -8.58 1.61 17.53
N GLU A 148 -9.47 2.31 18.22
CA GLU A 148 -10.48 1.69 19.09
C GLU A 148 -11.78 1.35 18.35
N ASP A 149 -11.93 1.83 17.12
CA ASP A 149 -13.10 1.59 16.27
C ASP A 149 -12.69 1.58 14.79
N PRO A 150 -12.94 0.49 14.04
CA PRO A 150 -12.60 0.41 12.61
C PRO A 150 -13.23 1.51 11.76
N GLU A 151 -14.40 2.05 12.15
CA GLU A 151 -15.03 3.15 11.42
C GLU A 151 -14.20 4.45 11.50
N SER A 152 -13.46 4.64 12.59
CA SER A 152 -12.63 5.82 12.86
C SER A 152 -11.15 5.65 12.53
N TYR A 153 -10.72 4.41 12.25
CA TYR A 153 -9.30 4.09 12.10
C TYR A 153 -8.67 4.75 10.87
N TYR A 154 -7.43 5.21 11.03
CA TYR A 154 -6.70 5.94 10.00
C TYR A 154 -6.61 5.21 8.66
N TYR A 155 -6.29 3.91 8.68
CA TYR A 155 -6.14 3.14 7.43
C TYR A 155 -7.45 2.85 6.69
N ARG A 156 -8.63 3.04 7.32
CA ARG A 156 -9.91 3.06 6.58
C ARG A 156 -9.89 4.14 5.51
N ARG A 157 -9.38 5.32 5.87
CA ARG A 157 -9.32 6.47 4.99
C ARG A 157 -8.22 6.30 3.94
N VAL A 158 -7.03 5.84 4.35
CA VAL A 158 -5.91 5.59 3.42
C VAL A 158 -6.25 4.52 2.37
N PHE A 159 -6.83 3.39 2.77
CA PHE A 159 -7.16 2.33 1.80
C PHE A 159 -8.31 2.75 0.87
N THR A 160 -9.25 3.56 1.37
CA THR A 160 -10.27 4.17 0.51
C THR A 160 -9.64 5.11 -0.51
N ASP A 161 -8.71 5.98 -0.09
CA ASP A 161 -7.97 6.85 -1.03
C ASP A 161 -7.22 6.02 -2.06
N ALA A 162 -6.62 4.91 -1.66
CA ALA A 162 -5.86 4.04 -2.56
C ALA A 162 -6.72 3.38 -3.63
N VAL A 163 -7.94 2.94 -3.28
CA VAL A 163 -8.93 2.47 -4.27
C VAL A 163 -9.34 3.61 -5.21
N ARG A 164 -9.60 4.81 -4.65
CA ARG A 164 -9.96 6.00 -5.43
C ARG A 164 -8.80 6.50 -6.31
N ALA A 165 -7.55 6.27 -5.92
CA ALA A 165 -6.36 6.59 -6.71
C ALA A 165 -6.27 5.71 -7.96
N VAL A 166 -6.64 4.43 -7.87
CA VAL A 166 -6.77 3.57 -9.05
C VAL A 166 -7.83 4.12 -9.99
N GLU A 167 -9.00 4.49 -9.48
CA GLU A 167 -10.06 5.10 -10.28
C GLU A 167 -9.61 6.44 -10.92
N ALA A 168 -8.87 7.27 -10.19
CA ALA A 168 -8.29 8.52 -10.69
C ALA A 168 -7.27 8.27 -11.79
N ALA A 169 -6.32 7.34 -11.57
CA ALA A 169 -5.32 6.97 -12.57
C ALA A 169 -6.01 6.57 -13.89
N ARG A 170 -7.01 5.70 -13.81
CA ARG A 170 -7.80 5.19 -14.96
C ARG A 170 -8.65 6.25 -15.68
N ALA A 171 -8.91 7.40 -15.05
CA ALA A 171 -9.73 8.46 -15.62
C ALA A 171 -8.96 9.35 -16.63
N HIS A 172 -7.62 9.28 -16.65
CA HIS A 172 -6.83 10.10 -17.55
C HIS A 172 -6.82 9.52 -18.98
N PRO A 173 -7.04 10.32 -20.05
CA PRO A 173 -7.16 9.80 -21.41
C PRO A 173 -5.90 9.13 -21.99
N LEU A 174 -4.73 9.38 -21.39
CA LEU A 174 -3.47 8.71 -21.74
C LEU A 174 -3.26 7.37 -21.02
N THR A 175 -4.20 6.94 -20.18
CA THR A 175 -4.10 5.68 -19.42
C THR A 175 -5.09 4.65 -19.93
N ASP A 176 -4.67 3.40 -19.97
CA ASP A 176 -5.52 2.27 -20.29
C ASP A 176 -6.09 1.66 -19.00
N ALA A 177 -7.38 1.89 -18.77
CA ALA A 177 -8.05 1.42 -17.56
C ALA A 177 -8.03 -0.10 -17.38
N SER A 178 -8.01 -0.86 -18.48
CA SER A 178 -7.97 -2.33 -18.45
C SER A 178 -6.59 -2.88 -18.13
N ARG A 179 -5.56 -2.04 -18.21
CA ARG A 179 -4.14 -2.38 -18.04
C ARG A 179 -3.57 -1.60 -16.87
N THR A 180 -4.07 -1.88 -15.66
CA THR A 180 -3.64 -1.22 -14.41
C THR A 180 -3.03 -2.22 -13.43
N ALA A 181 -1.81 -1.94 -12.96
CA ALA A 181 -1.13 -2.67 -11.90
C ALA A 181 -0.92 -1.81 -10.65
N ALA A 182 -0.78 -2.44 -9.49
CA ALA A 182 -0.49 -1.77 -8.22
C ALA A 182 0.85 -2.23 -7.63
N VAL A 183 1.65 -1.28 -7.14
CA VAL A 183 2.96 -1.54 -6.53
C VAL A 183 3.17 -0.70 -5.27
N GLY A 184 4.06 -1.16 -4.39
CA GLY A 184 4.46 -0.39 -3.22
C GLY A 184 5.30 -1.20 -2.25
N GLY A 185 6.12 -0.49 -1.46
CA GLY A 185 7.00 -1.10 -0.45
C GLY A 185 6.58 -0.75 0.98
N SER A 186 6.79 -1.66 1.94
CA SER A 186 6.50 -1.40 3.36
C SER A 186 5.02 -1.02 3.57
N GLN A 187 4.70 0.16 4.12
CA GLN A 187 3.31 0.67 4.15
C GLN A 187 2.66 0.65 2.77
N GLY A 188 3.37 1.08 1.74
CA GLY A 188 2.91 1.02 0.36
C GLY A 188 2.60 -0.42 -0.08
N GLY A 189 3.35 -1.40 0.40
CA GLY A 189 3.09 -2.82 0.17
C GLY A 189 1.80 -3.30 0.85
N GLY A 190 1.56 -2.88 2.10
CA GLY A 190 0.28 -3.14 2.78
C GLY A 190 -0.92 -2.51 2.05
N ILE A 191 -0.79 -1.26 1.60
CA ILE A 191 -1.81 -0.58 0.78
C ILE A 191 -2.01 -1.32 -0.54
N THR A 192 -0.93 -1.77 -1.19
CA THR A 192 -0.96 -2.54 -2.43
C THR A 192 -1.74 -3.84 -2.28
N ILE A 193 -1.55 -4.55 -1.16
CA ILE A 193 -2.32 -5.77 -0.85
C ILE A 193 -3.80 -5.44 -0.63
N ALA A 194 -4.12 -4.37 0.11
CA ALA A 194 -5.51 -3.94 0.31
C ALA A 194 -6.20 -3.61 -1.01
N VAL A 195 -5.55 -2.82 -1.87
CA VAL A 195 -6.04 -2.48 -3.20
C VAL A 195 -6.22 -3.73 -4.07
N GLY A 196 -5.29 -4.68 -4.02
CA GLY A 196 -5.41 -5.94 -4.75
C GLY A 196 -6.53 -6.86 -4.29
N GLY A 197 -7.02 -6.71 -3.05
CA GLY A 197 -8.20 -7.41 -2.55
C GLY A 197 -9.52 -6.64 -2.77
N LEU A 198 -9.46 -5.31 -2.94
CA LEU A 198 -10.63 -4.43 -3.05
C LEU A 198 -10.97 -4.02 -4.49
N VAL A 199 -9.99 -4.02 -5.40
CA VAL A 199 -10.18 -3.70 -6.83
C VAL A 199 -10.16 -5.01 -7.64
N PRO A 200 -11.26 -5.37 -8.32
CA PRO A 200 -11.45 -6.73 -8.83
C PRO A 200 -10.70 -7.05 -10.13
N ASP A 201 -10.18 -6.05 -10.84
CA ASP A 201 -9.73 -6.14 -12.23
C ASP A 201 -8.33 -5.55 -12.47
N LEU A 202 -7.46 -5.58 -11.46
CA LEU A 202 -6.03 -5.28 -11.65
C LEU A 202 -5.35 -6.41 -12.43
N VAL A 203 -4.41 -6.04 -13.32
CA VAL A 203 -3.66 -7.04 -14.11
C VAL A 203 -2.47 -7.61 -13.37
N ALA A 204 -1.95 -6.89 -12.36
CA ALA A 204 -0.82 -7.32 -11.55
C ALA A 204 -0.76 -6.55 -10.22
N VAL A 205 -0.22 -7.21 -9.19
CA VAL A 205 0.00 -6.64 -7.85
C VAL A 205 1.42 -7.00 -7.38
N ALA A 206 2.25 -6.02 -7.03
CA ALA A 206 3.64 -6.28 -6.62
C ALA A 206 4.03 -5.56 -5.31
N PRO A 207 3.66 -6.13 -4.15
CA PRO A 207 3.99 -5.58 -2.84
C PRO A 207 5.40 -6.05 -2.40
N ASP A 208 6.23 -5.10 -1.97
CA ASP A 208 7.57 -5.37 -1.47
C ASP A 208 7.65 -5.19 0.05
N VAL A 209 8.26 -6.14 0.76
CA VAL A 209 8.40 -6.14 2.23
C VAL A 209 7.17 -5.58 2.96
N PRO A 210 5.96 -6.11 2.68
CA PRO A 210 4.71 -5.44 3.05
C PRO A 210 4.52 -5.31 4.56
N PHE A 211 4.28 -4.07 4.98
CA PHE A 211 3.79 -3.71 6.31
C PHE A 211 2.28 -3.98 6.42
N LEU A 212 1.70 -3.72 7.60
CA LEU A 212 0.26 -3.88 7.88
C LEU A 212 -0.26 -5.32 7.71
N CYS A 213 0.62 -6.31 7.87
CA CYS A 213 0.30 -7.73 7.78
C CYS A 213 0.47 -8.42 9.14
N ASP A 214 -0.40 -9.39 9.44
CA ASP A 214 -0.37 -10.26 10.62
C ASP A 214 -0.10 -9.50 11.93
N PHE A 215 -0.97 -8.51 12.23
CA PHE A 215 -0.81 -7.63 13.40
C PHE A 215 -0.61 -8.37 14.73
N PRO A 216 -1.33 -9.47 15.04
CA PRO A 216 -1.12 -10.22 16.29
C PRO A 216 0.31 -10.71 16.43
N ARG A 217 0.93 -11.15 15.33
CA ARG A 217 2.34 -11.57 15.32
C ARG A 217 3.29 -10.38 15.33
N ALA A 218 3.07 -9.41 14.46
CA ALA A 218 3.96 -8.27 14.29
C ALA A 218 4.18 -7.50 15.60
N THR A 219 3.10 -7.29 16.37
CA THR A 219 3.14 -6.54 17.63
C THR A 219 3.83 -7.28 18.79
N THR A 220 4.18 -8.55 18.62
CA THR A 220 4.81 -9.39 19.66
C THR A 220 6.25 -9.79 19.33
N ILE A 221 6.62 -9.87 18.05
CA ILE A 221 7.94 -10.35 17.62
C ILE A 221 8.95 -9.24 17.33
N THR A 222 8.50 -7.99 17.14
CA THR A 222 9.41 -6.87 16.89
C THR A 222 9.13 -5.65 17.78
N ASP A 223 10.20 -4.96 18.16
CA ASP A 223 10.17 -3.67 18.83
C ASP A 223 10.45 -2.50 17.87
N ARG A 224 10.63 -2.75 16.56
CA ARG A 224 10.82 -1.68 15.57
C ARG A 224 9.52 -0.93 15.30
N HIS A 225 9.67 0.37 15.04
CA HIS A 225 8.60 1.20 14.51
C HIS A 225 8.34 0.85 13.03
N PRO A 226 7.09 0.95 12.54
CA PRO A 226 5.93 1.53 13.22
C PRO A 226 5.08 0.58 14.08
N TYR A 227 5.20 -0.75 13.96
CA TYR A 227 4.39 -1.68 14.78
C TYR A 227 4.49 -1.40 16.29
N ARG A 228 5.65 -0.92 16.75
CA ARG A 228 5.86 -0.56 18.16
C ARG A 228 4.96 0.56 18.68
N GLU A 229 4.38 1.39 17.83
CA GLU A 229 3.40 2.40 18.23
C GLU A 229 2.17 1.75 18.91
N ILE A 230 1.71 0.60 18.39
CA ILE A 230 0.57 -0.14 18.95
C ILE A 230 0.88 -0.65 20.36
N GLY A 231 2.05 -1.27 20.52
CA GLY A 231 2.50 -1.73 21.83
C GLY A 231 2.67 -0.59 22.83
N SER A 232 3.19 0.56 22.37
CA SER A 232 3.35 1.76 23.21
C SER A 232 2.03 2.38 23.62
N TYR A 233 1.02 2.37 22.74
CA TYR A 233 -0.35 2.75 23.07
C TYR A 233 -0.94 1.82 24.14
N LEU A 234 -0.87 0.49 23.92
CA LEU A 234 -1.43 -0.50 24.84
C LEU A 234 -0.75 -0.53 26.22
N LYS A 235 0.52 -0.11 26.33
CA LYS A 235 1.21 0.08 27.62
C LYS A 235 0.54 1.15 28.48
N THR A 236 0.01 2.21 27.86
CA THR A 236 -0.72 3.28 28.54
C THR A 236 -2.18 2.91 28.72
N HIS A 237 -2.83 2.45 27.64
CA HIS A 237 -4.24 2.10 27.56
C HIS A 237 -4.46 0.61 27.86
N ARG A 238 -4.10 0.19 29.08
CA ARG A 238 -4.19 -1.21 29.52
C ARG A 238 -5.63 -1.73 29.47
N GLY A 239 -5.78 -3.03 29.15
CA GLY A 239 -7.08 -3.69 29.05
C GLY A 239 -7.80 -3.49 27.71
N ARG A 240 -7.19 -2.76 26.75
CA ARG A 240 -7.79 -2.49 25.44
C ARG A 240 -7.29 -3.38 24.30
N THR A 241 -6.49 -4.40 24.61
CA THR A 241 -5.86 -5.28 23.61
C THR A 241 -6.86 -5.93 22.67
N GLU A 242 -7.95 -6.51 23.19
CA GLU A 242 -8.96 -7.19 22.37
C GLU A 242 -9.66 -6.21 21.41
N GLN A 243 -10.07 -5.05 21.90
CA GLN A 243 -10.69 -4.00 21.09
C GLN A 243 -9.76 -3.51 19.98
N VAL A 244 -8.48 -3.25 20.31
CA VAL A 244 -7.46 -2.83 19.34
C VAL A 244 -7.23 -3.92 18.29
N MET A 245 -7.06 -5.18 18.69
CA MET A 245 -6.85 -6.28 17.75
C MET A 245 -8.08 -6.50 16.85
N ARG A 246 -9.30 -6.35 17.39
CA ARG A 246 -10.53 -6.36 16.59
C ARG A 246 -10.49 -5.27 15.52
N THR A 247 -10.17 -4.02 15.87
CA THR A 247 -10.05 -2.95 14.86
C THR A 247 -9.01 -3.28 13.81
N LEU A 248 -7.80 -3.67 14.22
CA LEU A 248 -6.69 -3.97 13.31
C LEU A 248 -7.00 -5.12 12.34
N SER A 249 -7.83 -6.09 12.75
CA SER A 249 -8.23 -7.19 11.86
C SER A 249 -9.04 -6.75 10.63
N TYR A 250 -9.70 -5.58 10.63
CA TYR A 250 -10.31 -5.03 9.40
C TYR A 250 -9.29 -4.46 8.41
N PHE A 251 -8.03 -4.26 8.85
CA PHE A 251 -6.97 -3.63 8.07
C PHE A 251 -5.75 -4.54 7.87
N ASP A 252 -5.83 -5.79 8.30
CA ASP A 252 -4.76 -6.77 8.16
C ASP A 252 -4.63 -7.24 6.71
N GLY A 253 -3.45 -7.04 6.13
CA GLY A 253 -3.09 -7.47 4.78
C GLY A 253 -3.39 -8.95 4.51
N VAL A 254 -3.37 -9.81 5.54
CA VAL A 254 -3.72 -11.24 5.40
C VAL A 254 -5.16 -11.42 4.91
N HIS A 255 -6.12 -10.65 5.41
CA HIS A 255 -7.53 -10.77 5.03
C HIS A 255 -7.81 -10.20 3.64
N PHE A 256 -7.11 -9.13 3.25
CA PHE A 256 -7.15 -8.65 1.86
C PHE A 256 -6.50 -9.62 0.89
N ALA A 257 -5.38 -10.23 1.27
CA ALA A 257 -4.69 -11.21 0.42
C ALA A 257 -5.58 -12.40 0.07
N ALA A 258 -6.41 -12.87 1.02
CA ALA A 258 -7.42 -13.91 0.77
C ALA A 258 -8.47 -13.53 -0.29
N ARG A 259 -8.53 -12.25 -0.70
CA ARG A 259 -9.39 -11.71 -1.77
C ARG A 259 -8.63 -11.32 -3.02
N GLY A 260 -7.30 -11.47 -3.05
CA GLY A 260 -6.44 -11.08 -4.16
C GLY A 260 -6.73 -11.86 -5.45
N ARG A 261 -7.06 -11.14 -6.54
CA ARG A 261 -7.49 -11.75 -7.82
C ARG A 261 -6.50 -11.62 -8.97
N ALA A 262 -5.41 -10.88 -8.76
CA ALA A 262 -4.41 -10.64 -9.79
C ALA A 262 -3.17 -11.52 -9.60
N PRO A 263 -2.41 -11.80 -10.67
CA PRO A 263 -1.04 -12.29 -10.55
C PRO A 263 -0.22 -11.41 -9.60
N ALA A 264 0.56 -12.03 -8.72
CA ALA A 264 1.32 -11.30 -7.71
C ALA A 264 2.81 -11.62 -7.65
N LEU A 265 3.62 -10.57 -7.45
CA LEU A 265 5.05 -10.66 -7.21
C LEU A 265 5.39 -9.98 -5.88
N PHE A 266 5.54 -10.79 -4.84
CA PHE A 266 5.95 -10.33 -3.53
C PHE A 266 7.48 -10.24 -3.44
N SER A 267 7.99 -9.48 -2.47
CA SER A 267 9.33 -9.70 -1.95
C SER A 267 9.38 -9.74 -0.42
N ALA A 268 10.30 -10.53 0.12
CA ALA A 268 10.59 -10.64 1.54
C ALA A 268 12.10 -10.57 1.77
N ALA A 269 12.50 -9.98 2.89
CA ALA A 269 13.88 -9.89 3.31
C ALA A 269 14.03 -10.54 4.68
N LEU A 270 14.92 -11.54 4.80
CA LEU A 270 14.88 -12.46 5.94
C LEU A 270 15.46 -11.86 7.24
N GLU A 271 16.17 -10.74 7.15
CA GLU A 271 16.64 -9.99 8.33
C GLU A 271 15.75 -8.77 8.65
N ASP A 272 14.63 -8.58 7.93
CA ASP A 272 13.74 -7.44 8.11
C ASP A 272 13.04 -7.47 9.48
N GLN A 273 13.45 -6.60 10.38
CA GLN A 273 12.81 -6.46 11.68
C GLN A 273 11.67 -5.44 11.70
N THR A 274 11.53 -4.63 10.66
CA THR A 274 10.45 -3.65 10.55
C THR A 274 9.17 -4.34 10.07
N CYS A 275 9.28 -5.16 9.02
CA CYS A 275 8.23 -6.04 8.51
C CYS A 275 8.71 -7.50 8.61
N PRO A 276 8.56 -8.15 9.79
CA PRO A 276 9.09 -9.49 10.03
C PRO A 276 8.73 -10.49 8.92
N PRO A 277 9.66 -11.35 8.47
CA PRO A 277 9.44 -12.26 7.35
C PRO A 277 8.15 -13.06 7.48
N SER A 278 7.84 -13.56 8.68
CA SER A 278 6.61 -14.31 8.96
C SER A 278 5.32 -13.54 8.64
N THR A 279 5.27 -12.22 8.86
CA THR A 279 4.08 -11.41 8.57
C THR A 279 3.92 -11.21 7.06
N VAL A 280 5.04 -11.04 6.34
CA VAL A 280 5.08 -10.99 4.88
C VAL A 280 4.64 -12.33 4.28
N PHE A 281 5.20 -13.43 4.77
CA PHE A 281 4.83 -14.77 4.32
C PHE A 281 3.39 -15.12 4.66
N ALA A 282 2.81 -14.60 5.75
CA ALA A 282 1.39 -14.77 6.05
C ALA A 282 0.51 -14.22 4.93
N ALA A 283 0.76 -12.98 4.50
CA ALA A 283 0.01 -12.34 3.43
C ALA A 283 0.25 -13.04 2.08
N PHE A 284 1.51 -13.35 1.74
CA PHE A 284 1.83 -14.09 0.52
C PHE A 284 1.13 -15.45 0.46
N ASN A 285 1.18 -16.21 1.56
CA ASN A 285 0.59 -17.53 1.64
C ASN A 285 -0.95 -17.48 1.57
N ALA A 286 -1.57 -16.42 2.10
CA ALA A 286 -3.00 -16.16 2.01
C ALA A 286 -3.47 -15.65 0.64
N TRP A 287 -2.57 -15.11 -0.20
CA TRP A 287 -2.93 -14.58 -1.52
C TRP A 287 -3.71 -15.59 -2.35
N ALA A 288 -4.93 -15.25 -2.77
CA ALA A 288 -5.87 -16.23 -3.33
C ALA A 288 -5.58 -16.61 -4.79
N HIS A 289 -5.00 -15.73 -5.57
CA HIS A 289 -4.65 -16.03 -6.96
C HIS A 289 -3.52 -17.06 -7.05
N GLU A 290 -3.65 -18.02 -7.97
CA GLU A 290 -2.70 -19.13 -8.13
C GLU A 290 -1.33 -18.66 -8.66
N GLU A 291 -1.32 -17.70 -9.59
CA GLU A 291 -0.08 -17.08 -10.07
C GLU A 291 0.45 -16.10 -9.01
N LYS A 292 1.21 -16.62 -8.07
CA LYS A 292 1.94 -15.81 -7.09
C LYS A 292 3.37 -16.28 -6.93
N THR A 293 4.28 -15.33 -6.85
CA THR A 293 5.71 -15.55 -6.67
C THR A 293 6.24 -14.63 -5.57
N ILE A 294 7.33 -15.05 -4.91
CA ILE A 294 7.99 -14.27 -3.87
C ILE A 294 9.50 -14.32 -4.06
N GLU A 295 10.10 -13.15 -4.25
CA GLU A 295 11.55 -12.99 -4.22
C GLU A 295 12.01 -12.94 -2.76
N VAL A 296 12.99 -13.78 -2.40
CA VAL A 296 13.51 -13.89 -1.04
C VAL A 296 14.94 -13.37 -1.01
N TYR A 297 15.18 -12.39 -0.16
CA TYR A 297 16.48 -11.76 0.05
C TYR A 297 17.05 -12.20 1.39
N ASP A 298 18.04 -13.10 1.37
CA ASP A 298 18.46 -13.86 2.55
C ASP A 298 19.14 -13.01 3.64
N PHE A 299 19.84 -11.95 3.25
CA PHE A 299 20.71 -11.16 4.14
C PHE A 299 20.30 -9.68 4.21
N ASN A 300 19.15 -9.33 3.64
CA ASN A 300 18.65 -7.96 3.62
C ASN A 300 17.72 -7.71 4.80
N ASP A 301 17.76 -6.48 5.31
CA ASP A 301 16.82 -5.94 6.29
C ASP A 301 15.68 -5.23 5.52
N HIS A 302 15.10 -4.17 6.08
CA HIS A 302 13.94 -3.48 5.52
C HIS A 302 14.16 -2.79 4.16
N GLU A 303 15.41 -2.66 3.68
CA GLU A 303 15.68 -2.21 2.32
C GLU A 303 15.22 -3.21 1.24
N GLY A 304 14.97 -4.47 1.63
CA GLY A 304 14.57 -5.52 0.72
C GLY A 304 15.59 -5.75 -0.38
N GLY A 305 15.11 -6.01 -1.60
CA GLY A 305 15.97 -6.10 -2.77
C GLY A 305 16.36 -4.76 -3.39
N GLY A 306 15.81 -3.63 -2.94
CA GLY A 306 16.03 -2.30 -3.51
C GLY A 306 16.00 -2.27 -5.04
N ALA A 307 17.08 -1.77 -5.66
CA ALA A 307 17.22 -1.71 -7.11
C ALA A 307 17.22 -3.09 -7.81
N HIS A 308 17.65 -4.16 -7.13
CA HIS A 308 17.55 -5.52 -7.68
C HIS A 308 16.09 -5.94 -7.84
N GLN A 309 15.25 -5.67 -6.83
CA GLN A 309 13.82 -5.94 -6.88
C GLN A 309 13.11 -5.08 -7.95
N GLN A 310 13.50 -3.81 -8.09
CA GLN A 310 13.02 -2.97 -9.20
C GLN A 310 13.33 -3.61 -10.56
N GLY A 311 14.54 -4.17 -10.72
CA GLY A 311 14.94 -4.91 -11.91
C GLY A 311 14.10 -6.17 -12.16
N VAL A 312 13.70 -6.91 -11.12
CA VAL A 312 12.77 -8.05 -11.24
C VAL A 312 11.41 -7.56 -11.72
N LYS A 313 10.83 -6.54 -11.07
CA LYS A 313 9.51 -6.00 -11.45
C LYS A 313 9.48 -5.45 -12.88
N LEU A 314 10.55 -4.77 -13.33
CA LEU A 314 10.69 -4.28 -14.71
C LEU A 314 10.64 -5.40 -15.77
N ARG A 315 11.16 -6.60 -15.44
CA ARG A 315 11.07 -7.76 -16.34
C ARG A 315 9.73 -8.48 -16.25
N TRP A 316 9.11 -8.47 -15.07
CA TRP A 316 7.90 -9.23 -14.78
C TRP A 316 6.61 -8.53 -15.22
N LEU A 317 6.52 -7.20 -15.02
CA LEU A 317 5.29 -6.43 -15.31
C LEU A 317 4.90 -6.40 -16.79
N PRO A 318 5.80 -6.16 -17.77
CA PRO A 318 5.42 -6.06 -19.17
C PRO A 318 4.65 -7.27 -19.71
N SER A 319 4.93 -8.49 -19.22
CA SER A 319 4.22 -9.71 -19.63
C SER A 319 2.81 -9.86 -19.03
N ARG A 320 2.35 -8.92 -18.21
CA ARG A 320 1.03 -8.92 -17.56
C ARG A 320 0.03 -7.98 -18.23
N PHE A 321 0.51 -7.09 -19.10
CA PHE A 321 -0.26 -6.07 -19.80
C PHE A 321 -0.60 -6.47 -21.23
#